data_AF-A0A3D2L988-F1
#
_entry.id   AF-A0A3D2L988-F1
#
_cell.length_a   1.000
_cell.length_b   1.000
_cell.length_c   1.000
_cell.angle_alpha   90.00
_cell.angle_beta   90.00
_cell.angle_gamma   90.00
#
_symmetry.space_group_name_H-M   'P 1'
#
loop_
_entity.id
_entity.type
_entity.pdbx_description
1 polymer ?
#
loop_
_entity_poly.entity_id
_entity_poly.type
_entity_poly.pdbx_seq_one_letter_code
_entity_poly.pdbx_strand_id
1 'polypeptide(L)'
;MTGSVDHLHAALLSAQSQFQTLIEAETSRTDASNTAKTAFKIAEASILFLERPHLLSSSQARYERGMLRLMAEIFGYLGRGTLTLDANSAETISAASAACETEILALLDETKPDKLRRGQ
;
A
#
# COMPACT_ATOMS: atom_id res chain seq x y z
N MET A 1 4.97 -1.90 -16.86
CA MET A 1 4.76 -0.60 -16.17
C MET A 1 3.29 -0.28 -15.97
N THR A 2 2.45 -0.14 -17.00
CA THR A 2 1.00 0.10 -16.80
C THR A 2 0.34 -1.02 -15.99
N GLY A 3 0.58 -2.29 -16.36
CA GLY A 3 0.01 -3.43 -15.63
C GLY A 3 0.36 -3.50 -14.13
N SER A 4 1.58 -3.12 -13.74
CA SER A 4 2.02 -3.20 -12.34
C SER A 4 1.54 -2.01 -11.50
N VAL A 5 1.31 -0.87 -12.13
CA VAL A 5 0.58 0.24 -11.51
C VAL A 5 -0.89 -0.13 -11.32
N ASP A 6 -1.51 -0.76 -12.31
CA ASP A 6 -2.91 -1.21 -12.24
C ASP A 6 -3.10 -2.28 -11.15
N HIS A 7 -2.16 -3.23 -11.02
CA HIS A 7 -2.17 -4.24 -9.96
C HIS A 7 -2.04 -3.61 -8.57
N LEU A 8 -1.10 -2.67 -8.39
CA LEU A 8 -0.94 -1.95 -7.14
C LEU A 8 -2.20 -1.14 -6.80
N HIS A 9 -2.79 -0.46 -7.79
CA HIS A 9 -4.02 0.30 -7.60
C HIS A 9 -5.18 -0.60 -7.17
N ALA A 10 -5.34 -1.77 -7.80
CA ALA A 10 -6.35 -2.76 -7.43
C ALA A 10 -6.12 -3.31 -6.00
N ALA A 11 -4.86 -3.60 -5.63
CA ALA A 11 -4.53 -4.06 -4.28
C ALA A 11 -4.87 -3.00 -3.22
N LEU A 12 -4.56 -1.72 -3.49
CA LEU A 12 -4.88 -0.61 -2.60
C LEU A 12 -6.39 -0.41 -2.43
N LEU A 13 -7.17 -0.48 -3.50
CA LEU A 13 -8.64 -0.39 -3.43
C LEU A 13 -9.23 -1.56 -2.62
N SER A 14 -8.72 -2.78 -2.84
CA SER A 14 -9.13 -3.94 -2.05
C SER A 14 -8.79 -3.76 -0.57
N ALA A 15 -7.57 -3.34 -0.24
CA ALA A 15 -7.15 -3.09 1.13
C ALA A 15 -7.99 -1.99 1.79
N GLN A 16 -8.23 -0.88 1.07
CA GLN A 16 -9.09 0.21 1.53
C GLN A 16 -10.50 -0.28 1.87
N SER A 17 -11.11 -1.10 1.01
CA SER A 17 -12.42 -1.68 1.28
C SER A 17 -12.41 -2.59 2.51
N GLN A 18 -11.39 -3.43 2.68
CA GLN A 18 -11.29 -4.32 3.86
C GLN A 18 -11.11 -3.51 5.16
N PHE A 19 -10.28 -2.47 5.14
CA PHE A 19 -10.14 -1.57 6.29
C PHE A 19 -11.44 -0.84 6.60
N GLN A 20 -12.19 -0.40 5.58
CA GLN A 20 -13.49 0.23 5.77
C GLN A 20 -14.49 -0.71 6.45
N THR A 21 -14.55 -1.98 6.01
CA THR A 21 -15.40 -2.99 6.65
C THR A 21 -15.05 -3.19 8.12
N LEU A 22 -13.75 -3.23 8.47
CA LEU A 22 -13.32 -3.31 9.87
C LEU A 22 -13.76 -2.06 10.67
N ILE A 23 -13.62 -0.88 10.08
CA ILE A 23 -14.02 0.39 10.73
C ILE A 23 -15.53 0.41 11.03
N GLU A 24 -16.34 -0.11 10.11
CA GLU A 24 -17.80 -0.18 10.24
C GLU A 24 -18.28 -1.26 11.20
N ALA A 25 -17.59 -2.42 11.22
CA ALA A 25 -17.89 -3.51 12.14
C ALA A 25 -17.53 -3.15 13.59
N GLU A 26 -16.49 -2.34 13.77
CA GLU A 26 -15.99 -1.97 15.09
C GLU A 26 -16.84 -0.82 15.70
N THR A 27 -17.86 -1.21 16.47
CA THR A 27 -18.80 -0.27 17.13
C THR A 27 -18.19 0.49 18.32
N SER A 28 -16.96 0.18 18.70
CA SER A 28 -16.25 0.83 19.80
C SER A 28 -14.96 1.50 19.33
N ARG A 29 -14.54 2.58 20.00
CA ARG A 29 -13.24 3.26 19.73
C ARG A 29 -12.08 2.43 20.33
N THR A 30 -11.92 1.19 19.88
CA THR A 30 -10.79 0.32 20.25
C THR A 30 -9.53 0.68 19.46
N ASP A 31 -8.39 0.18 19.92
CA ASP A 31 -7.12 0.28 19.21
C ASP A 31 -7.20 -0.32 17.79
N ALA A 32 -7.99 -1.39 17.61
CA ALA A 32 -8.29 -2.00 16.30
C ALA A 32 -8.93 -1.00 15.33
N SER A 33 -9.98 -0.30 15.77
CA SER A 33 -10.64 0.73 14.97
C SER A 33 -9.68 1.85 14.57
N ASN A 34 -8.79 2.26 15.48
CA ASN A 34 -7.82 3.32 15.22
C ASN A 34 -6.71 2.88 14.25
N THR A 35 -6.22 1.65 14.37
CA THR A 35 -5.27 1.07 13.43
C THR A 35 -5.90 0.91 12.05
N ALA A 36 -7.12 0.37 11.96
CA ALA A 36 -7.84 0.24 10.69
C ALA A 36 -8.07 1.60 10.01
N LYS A 37 -8.45 2.64 10.76
CA LYS A 37 -8.55 4.03 10.24
C LYS A 37 -7.24 4.57 9.72
N THR A 38 -6.15 4.24 10.40
CA THR A 38 -4.81 4.68 9.99
C THR A 38 -4.40 3.98 8.71
N ALA A 39 -4.57 2.66 8.63
CA ALA A 39 -4.31 1.85 7.44
C ALA A 39 -5.17 2.30 6.25
N PHE A 40 -6.46 2.61 6.49
CA PHE A 40 -7.37 3.16 5.49
C PHE A 40 -6.83 4.47 4.88
N LYS A 41 -6.42 5.43 5.72
CA LYS A 41 -5.87 6.70 5.26
C LYS A 41 -4.56 6.55 4.50
N ILE A 42 -3.73 5.59 4.89
CA ILE A 42 -2.49 5.27 4.17
C ILE A 42 -2.81 4.71 2.78
N ALA A 43 -3.79 3.80 2.67
CA ALA A 43 -4.26 3.27 1.39
C ALA A 43 -4.83 4.39 0.49
N GLU A 44 -5.67 5.26 1.05
CA GLU A 44 -6.23 6.43 0.34
C GLU A 44 -5.13 7.38 -0.17
N ALA A 45 -4.15 7.73 0.68
CA ALA A 45 -3.04 8.58 0.28
C ALA A 45 -2.18 7.93 -0.83
N SER A 46 -2.04 6.60 -0.79
CA SER A 46 -1.30 5.84 -1.80
C SER A 46 -2.05 5.81 -3.13
N ILE A 47 -3.37 5.66 -3.12
CA ILE A 47 -4.22 5.75 -4.32
C ILE A 47 -4.08 7.14 -4.95
N LEU A 48 -4.25 8.21 -4.16
CA LEU A 48 -4.10 9.58 -4.64
C LEU A 48 -2.71 9.87 -5.21
N PHE A 49 -1.67 9.22 -4.70
CA PHE A 49 -0.33 9.31 -5.25
C PHE A 49 -0.22 8.62 -6.61
N LEU A 50 -0.86 7.45 -6.79
CA LEU A 50 -0.86 6.72 -8.07
C LEU A 50 -1.71 7.39 -9.15
N GLU A 51 -2.80 8.05 -8.77
CA GLU A 51 -3.65 8.78 -9.72
C GLU A 51 -2.97 10.04 -10.27
N ARG A 52 -1.83 10.47 -9.71
CA ARG A 52 -1.07 11.60 -10.25
C ARG A 52 -0.46 11.24 -11.61
N PRO A 53 -0.51 12.15 -12.59
CA PRO A 53 -0.05 11.91 -13.96
C PRO A 53 1.48 11.75 -14.13
N HIS A 54 2.25 11.53 -13.05
CA HIS A 54 3.71 11.64 -13.07
C HIS A 54 4.49 10.34 -12.85
N LEU A 55 3.84 9.20 -12.60
CA LEU A 55 4.35 7.89 -12.11
C LEU A 55 5.61 7.22 -12.75
N LEU A 56 6.50 7.93 -13.41
CA LEU A 56 7.97 7.86 -13.31
C LEU A 56 8.59 8.67 -14.45
N SER A 57 8.28 9.97 -14.49
CA SER A 57 9.02 10.93 -15.31
C SER A 57 10.47 11.06 -14.82
N SER A 58 11.44 11.27 -15.73
CA SER A 58 12.87 11.22 -15.38
C SER A 58 13.32 12.26 -14.35
N SER A 59 12.64 13.41 -14.26
CA SER A 59 12.96 14.47 -13.30
C SER A 59 12.40 14.22 -11.89
N GLN A 60 11.35 13.41 -11.75
CA GLN A 60 10.69 13.11 -10.47
C GLN A 60 10.90 11.66 -9.99
N ALA A 61 11.51 10.80 -10.82
CA ALA A 61 11.65 9.38 -10.56
C ALA A 61 12.35 9.05 -9.22
N ARG A 62 13.29 9.87 -8.76
CA ARG A 62 13.93 9.67 -7.44
C ARG A 62 12.94 9.88 -6.30
N TYR A 63 12.12 10.94 -6.38
CA TYR A 63 11.13 11.25 -5.37
C TYR A 63 10.04 10.18 -5.35
N GLU A 64 9.52 9.80 -6.51
CA GLU A 64 8.46 8.80 -6.61
C GLU A 64 8.90 7.42 -6.13
N ARG A 65 10.12 6.99 -6.49
CA ARG A 65 10.71 5.76 -5.92
C ARG A 65 10.91 5.85 -4.41
N GLY A 66 11.22 7.04 -3.89
CA GLY A 66 11.30 7.29 -2.44
C GLY A 66 9.93 7.13 -1.77
N MET A 67 8.88 7.71 -2.34
CA MET A 67 7.51 7.58 -1.86
C MET A 67 7.02 6.13 -1.89
N LEU A 68 7.26 5.41 -2.98
CA LEU A 68 6.92 3.99 -3.08
C LEU A 68 7.65 3.16 -2.01
N ARG A 69 8.95 3.40 -1.77
CA ARG A 69 9.68 2.71 -0.68
C ARG A 69 9.07 2.99 0.69
N LEU A 70 8.75 4.24 0.97
CA LEU A 70 8.12 4.62 2.23
C LEU A 70 6.75 3.93 2.41
N MET A 71 5.94 3.87 1.34
CA MET A 71 4.67 3.16 1.37
C MET A 71 4.87 1.66 1.65
N ALA A 72 5.84 1.01 0.98
CA ALA A 72 6.16 -0.40 1.23
C ALA A 72 6.58 -0.63 2.69
N GLU A 73 7.40 0.24 3.27
CA GLU A 73 7.81 0.14 4.67
C GLU A 73 6.62 0.26 5.63
N ILE A 74 5.71 1.21 5.38
CA ILE A 74 4.51 1.42 6.19
C ILE A 74 3.58 0.20 6.10
N PHE A 75 3.28 -0.28 4.88
CA PHE A 75 2.45 -1.47 4.69
C PHE A 75 3.12 -2.72 5.26
N GLY A 76 4.43 -2.85 5.15
CA GLY A 76 5.17 -3.95 5.77
C GLY A 76 5.15 -3.89 7.30
N TYR A 77 5.18 -2.70 7.90
CA TYR A 77 4.99 -2.54 9.34
C TYR A 77 3.57 -2.93 9.77
N LEU A 78 2.55 -2.53 9.02
CA LEU A 78 1.17 -2.95 9.29
C LEU A 78 0.97 -4.47 9.07
N GLY A 79 1.66 -5.03 8.08
CA GLY A 79 1.64 -6.46 7.74
C GLY A 79 2.31 -7.36 8.77
N ARG A 80 3.45 -6.92 9.32
CA ARG A 80 4.27 -7.67 10.29
C ARG A 80 4.03 -7.28 11.75
N GLY A 81 3.37 -6.15 11.98
CA GLY A 81 3.17 -5.60 13.31
C GLY A 81 2.40 -6.57 14.18
N THR A 82 2.88 -6.79 15.40
CA THR A 82 2.10 -7.40 16.48
C THR A 82 1.07 -6.38 16.94
N LEU A 83 0.06 -6.14 16.09
CA LEU A 83 -1.06 -5.30 16.46
C LEU A 83 -1.79 -6.04 17.58
N THR A 84 -1.86 -5.43 18.77
CA THR A 84 -2.63 -5.94 19.91
C THR A 84 -4.12 -5.76 19.64
N LEU A 85 -4.63 -6.55 18.69
CA LEU A 85 -6.03 -6.57 18.26
C LEU A 85 -6.60 -7.96 18.52
N ASP A 86 -7.92 -8.10 18.37
CA ASP A 86 -8.50 -9.42 18.20
C ASP A 86 -7.93 -10.10 16.94
N ALA A 87 -7.94 -11.44 16.93
CA ALA A 87 -7.27 -12.23 15.91
C ALA A 87 -7.78 -11.94 14.49
N ASN A 88 -9.08 -11.66 14.32
CA ASN A 88 -9.68 -11.43 13.00
C ASN A 88 -9.28 -10.06 12.43
N SER A 89 -9.30 -9.02 13.27
CA SER A 89 -8.84 -7.68 12.88
C SER A 89 -7.35 -7.68 12.55
N ALA A 90 -6.54 -8.37 13.38
CA ALA A 90 -5.10 -8.50 13.14
C ALA A 90 -4.80 -9.22 11.82
N GLU A 91 -5.47 -10.34 11.55
CA GLU A 91 -5.29 -11.12 10.32
C GLU A 91 -5.69 -10.31 9.08
N THR A 92 -6.84 -9.65 9.12
CA THR A 92 -7.33 -8.83 8.00
C THR A 92 -6.37 -7.68 7.70
N ILE A 93 -5.93 -6.95 8.73
CA ILE A 93 -5.00 -5.83 8.55
C ILE A 93 -3.65 -6.33 8.02
N SER A 94 -3.16 -7.43 8.57
CA SER A 94 -1.90 -8.03 8.18
C SER A 94 -1.92 -8.46 6.70
N ALA A 95 -2.94 -9.22 6.29
CA ALA A 95 -3.07 -9.75 4.93
C ALA A 95 -3.25 -8.63 3.89
N ALA A 96 -4.15 -7.67 4.16
CA ALA A 96 -4.38 -6.53 3.26
C ALA A 96 -3.11 -5.70 3.06
N SER A 97 -2.37 -5.46 4.15
CA SER A 97 -1.14 -4.66 4.10
C SER A 97 0.00 -5.40 3.40
N ALA A 98 0.14 -6.72 3.62
CA ALA A 98 1.15 -7.54 2.94
C ALA A 98 0.93 -7.60 1.41
N ALA A 99 -0.33 -7.64 0.96
CA ALA A 99 -0.65 -7.56 -0.47
C ALA A 99 -0.18 -6.24 -1.09
N CYS A 100 -0.47 -5.10 -0.42
CA CYS A 100 0.01 -3.79 -0.86
C CYS A 100 1.55 -3.71 -0.88
N GLU A 101 2.23 -4.16 0.18
CA GLU A 101 3.71 -4.18 0.24
C GLU A 101 4.29 -4.97 -0.96
N THR A 102 3.72 -6.13 -1.26
CA THR A 102 4.15 -7.00 -2.36
C THR A 102 4.08 -6.29 -3.71
N GLU A 103 2.94 -5.66 -4.03
CA GLU A 103 2.75 -4.95 -5.29
C GLU A 103 3.66 -3.72 -5.41
N ILE A 104 3.89 -2.99 -4.30
CA ILE A 104 4.82 -1.86 -4.29
C ILE A 104 6.25 -2.32 -4.56
N LEU A 105 6.68 -3.43 -3.94
CA LEU A 105 8.02 -3.98 -4.15
C LEU A 105 8.20 -4.49 -5.59
N ALA A 106 7.16 -5.09 -6.19
CA ALA A 106 7.15 -5.48 -7.59
C ALA A 106 7.32 -4.27 -8.52
N LEU A 107 6.53 -3.20 -8.29
CA LEU A 107 6.64 -1.95 -9.04
C LEU A 107 8.03 -1.30 -8.89
N LEU A 108 8.61 -1.31 -7.69
CA LEU A 108 9.95 -0.79 -7.43
C LEU A 108 11.06 -1.57 -8.16
N ASP A 109 10.88 -2.89 -8.31
CA ASP A 109 11.82 -3.77 -8.99
C ASP A 109 11.78 -3.59 -10.50
N GLU A 110 10.59 -3.47 -11.09
CA GLU A 110 10.41 -3.18 -12.52
C GLU A 110 11.01 -1.83 -12.93
N THR A 111 10.93 -0.86 -12.03
CA THR A 111 11.34 0.52 -12.29
C THR A 111 12.82 0.78 -11.99
N LYS A 112 13.60 -0.28 -11.78
CA LYS A 112 15.05 -0.20 -11.61
C LYS A 112 15.74 0.28 -12.90
N PRO A 113 16.71 1.21 -12.81
CA PRO A 113 17.38 1.79 -13.98
C PRO A 113 18.05 0.75 -14.90
N ASP A 114 18.52 -0.36 -14.34
CA ASP A 114 19.18 -1.43 -15.12
C ASP A 114 18.21 -2.26 -15.97
N LYS A 115 16.93 -2.35 -15.58
CA LYS A 115 15.90 -3.07 -16.34
C LYS A 115 15.33 -2.23 -17.49
N LEU A 116 15.36 -0.89 -17.36
CA LEU A 116 14.94 0.05 -18.41
C LEU A 116 15.92 0.11 -19.60
N ARG A 117 17.20 -0.25 -19.40
CA ARG A 117 18.23 -0.24 -20.46
C ARG A 117 18.27 -1.49 -21.34
N ARG A 118 17.64 -2.59 -20.93
CA ARG A 118 17.65 -3.87 -21.68
C ARG A 118 16.43 -4.06 -22.60
N GLY A 119 15.54 -3.07 -22.65
CA GLY A 119 14.35 -3.05 -23.51
C GLY A 119 14.43 -2.07 -24.69
N GLN A 120 15.64 -1.60 -25.03
CA GLN A 120 15.91 -0.85 -26.26
C GLN A 120 16.59 -1.74 -27.29
#